data_AF-A0AAV2CS39-F1
#
_entry.id   AF-A0AAV2CS39-F1
#
_cell.length_a   1.000
_cell.length_b   1.000
_cell.length_c   1.000
_cell.angle_alpha   90.00
_cell.angle_beta   90.00
_cell.angle_gamma   90.00
#
_symmetry.space_group_name_H-M   'P 1'
#
loop_
_entity.id
_entity.type
_entity.pdbx_description
1 polymer ?
#
loop_
_entity_poly.entity_id
_entity_poly.type
_entity_poly.pdbx_seq_one_letter_code
_entity_poly.pdbx_strand_id
1 'polypeptide(L)'
;MEDAPNSSHYDLVVKCFGEQNHGHMTCFGGAVKPKDLKVGSSKDGELDSRLRRSEEEKVAMRKRIEELEAAERERERTEQVKAQVVAMLGVRSSKKRRST
;
A
#
# COMPACT_ATOMS: atom_id res chain seq x y z
N MET A 1 35.27 3.70 -40.47
CA MET A 1 34.88 4.39 -39.22
C MET A 1 36.07 5.20 -38.80
N GLU A 2 36.04 6.51 -39.06
CA GLU A 2 36.97 7.46 -38.45
C GLU A 2 36.12 8.63 -37.96
N ASP A 3 35.87 8.64 -36.64
CA ASP A 3 35.24 9.74 -35.93
C ASP A 3 36.28 10.86 -35.77
N ALA A 4 36.14 11.94 -36.52
CA ALA A 4 36.92 13.15 -36.30
C ALA A 4 36.35 13.90 -35.08
N PRO A 5 37.11 14.08 -33.98
CA PRO A 5 36.58 14.58 -32.69
C PRO A 5 36.50 16.11 -32.62
N ASN A 6 36.23 16.77 -33.75
CA ASN A 6 36.35 18.23 -33.87
C ASN A 6 35.25 18.90 -34.70
N SER A 7 34.17 18.19 -35.03
CA SER A 7 33.00 18.85 -35.64
C SER A 7 32.45 19.86 -34.66
N SER A 8 32.39 21.13 -35.09
CA SER A 8 31.75 22.19 -34.30
C SER A 8 30.35 21.71 -33.90
N HIS A 9 29.92 22.04 -32.68
CA HIS A 9 28.57 21.70 -32.21
C HIS A 9 27.49 22.16 -33.23
N TYR A 10 27.82 23.19 -34.00
CA TYR A 10 27.03 23.70 -35.13
C TYR A 10 26.89 22.68 -36.28
N ASP A 11 27.97 22.01 -36.69
CA ASP A 11 27.98 21.06 -37.80
C ASP A 11 27.11 19.84 -37.50
N LEU A 12 27.10 19.39 -36.24
CA LEU A 12 26.23 18.31 -35.77
C LEU A 12 24.76 18.71 -35.81
N VAL A 13 24.44 19.95 -35.42
CA VAL A 13 23.07 20.47 -35.44
C VAL A 13 22.56 20.57 -36.88
N VAL A 14 23.37 21.08 -37.82
CA VAL A 14 23.00 21.17 -39.24
C VAL A 14 22.81 19.77 -39.85
N LYS A 15 23.67 18.81 -39.52
CA LYS A 15 23.57 17.43 -40.05
C LYS A 15 22.30 16.71 -39.57
N CYS A 16 21.87 16.95 -38.32
CA CYS A 16 20.72 16.27 -37.74
C CYS A 16 19.39 16.98 -38.03
N PHE A 17 19.38 18.32 -38.13
CA PHE A 17 18.15 19.13 -38.16
C PHE A 17 18.04 20.06 -39.38
N GLY A 18 19.03 20.08 -40.26
CA GLY A 18 19.11 21.00 -41.41
C GLY A 18 19.62 22.39 -41.05
N GLU A 19 19.88 23.22 -42.07
CA GLU A 19 20.29 24.63 -41.87
C GLU A 19 19.22 25.40 -41.08
N GLN A 20 19.58 25.87 -39.88
CA GLN A 20 18.68 26.67 -39.07
C GLN A 20 18.76 28.13 -39.49
N ASN A 21 17.66 28.66 -40.03
CA ASN A 21 17.54 30.09 -40.28
C ASN A 21 17.47 30.85 -38.95
N HIS A 22 18.14 32.01 -38.87
CA HIS A 22 18.22 32.86 -37.67
C HIS A 22 16.86 33.30 -37.05
N GLY A 23 15.73 32.98 -37.69
CA GLY A 23 14.37 33.22 -37.19
C GLY A 23 13.62 32.00 -36.66
N HIS A 24 14.20 30.79 -36.69
CA HIS A 24 13.53 29.57 -36.21
C HIS A 24 14.51 28.60 -35.55
N MET A 25 14.51 28.57 -34.21
CA MET A 25 15.11 27.49 -33.45
C MET A 25 14.12 26.33 -33.37
N THR A 26 14.53 25.15 -33.82
CA THR A 26 13.77 23.92 -33.53
C THR A 26 14.10 23.47 -32.11
N CYS A 27 13.19 23.71 -31.16
CA CYS A 27 13.32 23.23 -29.79
C CYS A 27 12.56 21.90 -29.62
N PHE A 28 13.27 20.85 -29.23
CA PHE A 28 12.65 19.64 -28.69
C PHE A 28 12.31 19.89 -27.21
N GLY A 29 11.01 19.86 -26.92
CA GLY A 29 10.47 20.12 -25.59
C GLY A 29 9.09 20.73 -25.73
N GLY A 30 8.05 19.88 -25.78
CA GLY A 30 6.68 20.36 -25.67
C GLY A 30 6.56 21.16 -24.39
N ALA A 31 6.40 22.48 -24.51
CA ALA A 31 6.38 23.37 -23.37
C ALA A 31 5.19 23.00 -22.47
N VAL A 32 5.49 22.52 -21.25
CA VAL A 32 4.50 22.41 -20.18
C VAL A 32 3.99 23.84 -19.93
N LYS A 33 2.76 24.11 -20.34
CA LYS A 33 2.16 25.43 -20.19
C LYS A 33 1.78 25.61 -18.72
N PRO A 34 1.72 26.85 -18.19
CA PRO A 34 1.27 27.09 -16.82
C PRO A 34 -0.13 26.50 -16.50
N LYS A 35 -0.97 26.30 -17.52
CA LYS A 35 -2.26 25.61 -17.41
C LYS A 35 -2.12 24.09 -17.20
N ASP A 36 -1.03 23.50 -17.67
CA ASP A 36 -0.71 22.08 -17.50
C ASP A 36 -0.18 21.82 -16.07
N LEU A 37 0.37 22.85 -15.41
CA LEU A 37 0.77 22.84 -13.99
C LEU A 37 -0.42 23.04 -13.03
N LYS A 38 -1.49 23.69 -13.48
CA LYS A 38 -2.68 24.03 -12.65
C LYS A 38 -3.65 22.86 -12.42
N VAL A 39 -3.44 21.71 -13.04
CA VAL A 39 -4.32 20.52 -12.93
C VAL A 39 -3.91 19.58 -11.77
N GLY A 40 -2.90 19.95 -10.96
CA GLY A 40 -2.40 19.12 -9.86
C GLY A 40 -3.11 19.29 -8.51
N SER A 41 -3.57 20.49 -8.16
CA SER A 41 -3.92 20.77 -6.75
C SER A 41 -5.21 20.12 -6.23
N SER A 42 -6.19 19.85 -7.10
CA SER A 42 -7.45 19.22 -6.68
C SER A 42 -7.35 17.69 -6.56
N LYS A 43 -6.49 17.07 -7.38
CA LYS A 43 -6.30 15.61 -7.38
C LYS A 43 -5.42 15.15 -6.22
N ASP A 44 -4.41 15.94 -5.88
CA ASP A 44 -3.50 15.62 -4.78
C ASP A 44 -4.24 15.61 -3.43
N GLY A 45 -5.11 16.59 -3.17
CA GLY A 45 -5.92 16.63 -1.95
C GLY A 45 -6.92 15.47 -1.83
N GLU A 46 -7.48 15.01 -2.95
CA GLU A 46 -8.36 13.84 -2.97
C GLU A 46 -7.59 12.54 -2.70
N LEU A 47 -6.41 12.40 -3.31
CA LEU A 47 -5.53 11.25 -3.10
C LEU A 47 -5.07 11.16 -1.65
N ASP A 48 -4.63 12.26 -1.05
CA ASP A 48 -4.25 12.30 0.36
C ASP A 48 -5.43 11.96 1.28
N SER A 49 -6.62 12.49 0.97
CA SER A 49 -7.84 12.17 1.72
C SER A 49 -8.24 10.70 1.61
N ARG A 50 -7.99 10.06 0.46
CA ARG A 50 -8.23 8.63 0.26
C ARG A 50 -7.18 7.79 0.98
N LEU A 51 -5.91 8.20 0.94
CA LEU A 51 -4.83 7.53 1.65
C LEU A 51 -5.09 7.54 3.16
N ARG A 52 -5.40 8.71 3.73
CA ARG A 52 -5.68 8.83 5.16
C ARG A 52 -6.86 7.97 5.60
N ARG A 53 -7.96 7.98 4.83
CA ARG A 53 -9.12 7.10 5.09
C ARG A 53 -8.75 5.62 5.05
N SER A 54 -7.93 5.21 4.08
CA SER A 54 -7.47 3.81 4.00
C SER A 54 -6.60 3.42 5.18
N GLU A 55 -5.76 4.32 5.68
CA GLU A 55 -4.94 4.09 6.88
C GLU A 55 -5.80 3.97 8.15
N GLU A 56 -6.76 4.88 8.33
CA GLU A 56 -7.73 4.85 9.43
C GLU A 56 -8.54 3.54 9.41
N GLU A 57 -9.03 3.12 8.25
CA GLU A 57 -9.77 1.85 8.08
C GLU A 57 -8.89 0.64 8.41
N LYS A 58 -7.64 0.61 7.94
CA LYS A 58 -6.69 -0.47 8.26
C LYS A 58 -6.43 -0.60 9.76
N VAL A 59 -6.32 0.52 10.47
CA VAL A 59 -6.14 0.53 11.93
C VAL A 59 -7.40 -0.03 12.62
N ALA A 60 -8.58 0.43 12.21
CA ALA A 60 -9.84 -0.04 12.77
C ALA A 60 -10.04 -1.55 12.54
N MET A 61 -9.71 -2.05 11.35
CA MET A 61 -9.80 -3.47 11.02
C MET A 61 -8.84 -4.32 11.87
N ARG A 62 -7.58 -3.88 12.02
CA ARG A 62 -6.61 -4.59 12.89
C ARG A 62 -7.10 -4.69 14.33
N LYS A 63 -7.59 -3.59 14.89
CA LYS A 63 -8.17 -3.58 16.24
C LYS A 63 -9.32 -4.56 16.37
N ARG A 64 -10.22 -4.60 15.38
CA ARG A 64 -11.37 -5.52 15.39
C ARG A 64 -10.95 -6.98 15.29
N ILE A 65 -9.90 -7.30 14.53
CA ILE A 65 -9.32 -8.65 14.47
C ILE A 65 -8.76 -9.03 15.84
N GLU A 66 -7.97 -8.16 16.47
CA GLU A 66 -7.41 -8.41 17.81
C GLU A 66 -8.50 -8.66 18.86
N GLU A 67 -9.58 -7.89 18.82
CA GLU A 67 -10.75 -8.06 19.70
C GLU A 67 -11.45 -9.42 19.46
N LEU A 68 -11.63 -9.80 18.20
CA LEU A 68 -12.24 -11.10 17.84
C LEU A 68 -11.37 -12.28 18.27
N GLU A 69 -10.07 -12.22 18.04
CA GLU A 69 -9.13 -13.25 18.48
C GLU A 69 -9.10 -13.37 20.01
N ALA A 70 -9.18 -12.25 20.73
CA ALA A 70 -9.26 -12.26 22.19
C ALA A 70 -10.55 -12.95 22.67
N ALA A 71 -11.70 -12.63 22.05
CA ALA A 71 -12.97 -13.26 22.37
C ALA A 71 -12.98 -14.77 22.06
N GLU A 72 -12.33 -15.18 20.97
CA GLU A 72 -12.18 -16.59 20.61
C GLU A 72 -11.34 -17.35 21.64
N ARG A 73 -10.19 -16.79 22.04
CA ARG A 73 -9.35 -17.36 23.12
C ARG A 73 -10.11 -17.51 24.43
N GLU A 74 -10.92 -16.53 24.80
CA GLU A 74 -11.78 -16.64 26.00
C GLU A 74 -12.84 -17.74 25.83
N ARG A 75 -13.48 -17.83 24.66
CA ARG A 75 -14.44 -18.89 24.37
C ARG A 75 -13.80 -20.27 24.51
N GLU A 76 -12.63 -20.48 23.93
CA GLU A 76 -11.89 -21.74 24.06
C GLU A 76 -11.56 -22.08 25.52
N ARG A 77 -11.11 -21.10 26.31
CA ARG A 77 -10.88 -21.26 27.75
C ARG A 77 -12.15 -21.70 28.47
N THR A 78 -13.28 -21.05 28.18
CA THR A 78 -14.56 -21.42 28.83
C THR A 78 -15.01 -22.83 28.46
N GLU A 79 -14.83 -23.25 27.20
CA GLU A 79 -15.15 -24.61 26.77
C GLU A 79 -14.24 -25.64 27.43
N GLN A 80 -12.95 -25.35 27.58
CA GLN A 80 -12.01 -26.21 28.29
C GLN A 80 -12.40 -26.37 29.77
N VAL A 81 -12.75 -25.27 30.45
CA VAL A 81 -13.22 -25.32 31.85
C VAL A 81 -14.53 -26.10 31.96
N LYS A 82 -15.49 -25.90 31.06
CA LYS A 82 -16.73 -26.69 31.02
C LYS A 82 -16.44 -28.18 30.87
N ALA A 83 -15.56 -28.56 29.95
CA ALA A 83 -15.16 -29.96 29.74
C ALA A 83 -14.51 -30.55 31.00
N GLN A 84 -13.65 -29.81 31.69
CA GLN A 84 -13.03 -30.24 32.94
C GLN A 84 -14.08 -30.44 34.06
N VAL A 85 -15.06 -29.54 34.18
CA VAL A 85 -16.15 -29.66 35.16
C VAL A 85 -16.99 -30.91 34.89
N VAL A 86 -17.37 -31.15 33.62
CA VAL A 86 -18.11 -32.35 33.22
C VAL A 86 -17.33 -33.62 33.58
N ALA A 87 -16.03 -33.66 33.29
CA ALA A 87 -15.16 -34.79 33.66
C ALA A 87 -15.12 -35.01 35.18
N MET A 88 -14.97 -33.95 35.98
CA MET A 88 -14.97 -34.06 37.45
C MET A 88 -16.29 -34.60 38.01
N LEU A 89 -17.43 -34.15 37.46
CA LEU A 89 -18.75 -34.64 37.88
C LEU A 89 -18.96 -36.11 37.48
N GLY A 90 -18.51 -36.50 36.28
CA GLY A 90 -18.52 -37.90 35.83
C GLY A 90 -17.68 -38.82 36.71
N VAL A 91 -16.50 -38.38 37.13
CA VAL A 91 -15.59 -39.15 38.03
C VAL A 91 -16.17 -39.29 39.44
N ARG A 92 -16.86 -38.26 39.96
CA ARG A 92 -17.49 -38.29 41.29
C ARG A 92 -18.62 -39.32 41.41
N SER A 93 -19.36 -39.58 40.33
CA SER A 93 -20.42 -40.62 40.30
C SER A 93 -19.87 -42.04 40.41
N SER A 94 -18.74 -42.33 39.75
CA SER A 94 -18.11 -43.66 39.76
C SER A 94 -17.46 -44.02 41.10
N LYS A 95 -16.97 -43.03 41.87
CA LYS A 95 -16.29 -43.27 43.15
C LYS A 95 -17.27 -43.60 44.28
N LYS A 96 -18.54 -43.18 44.18
CA LYS A 96 -19.59 -43.49 45.16
C LYS A 96 -20.17 -44.92 45.02
N ARG A 97 -19.92 -45.60 43.89
CA ARG A 97 -20.42 -46.96 43.60
C ARG A 97 -19.49 -48.11 43.98
N ARG A 98 -18.29 -47.85 44.53
CA ARG A 98 -17.29 -48.88 44.89
C ARG A 98 -17.14 -49.11 46.40
N SER A 99 -18.06 -48.61 47.21
CA SER A 99 -18.09 -48.80 48.67
C SER A 99 -19.41 -49.44 49.10
N THR A 100 -19.57 -50.73 48.82
CA THR A 100 -20.55 -51.62 49.46
C THR A 100 -19.93 -53.00 49.56
#